data_AF-A0A3D2KKN3-F1
#
_entry.id   AF-A0A3D2KKN3-F1
#
_cell.length_a   1.000
_cell.length_b   1.000
_cell.length_c   1.000
_cell.angle_alpha   90.00
_cell.angle_beta   90.00
_cell.angle_gamma   90.00
#
_symmetry.space_group_name_H-M   'P 1'
#
loop_
_entity.id
_entity.type
_entity.pdbx_description
1 polymer ?
#
loop_
_entity_poly.entity_id
_entity_poly.type
_entity_poly.pdbx_seq_one_letter_code
_entity_poly.pdbx_strand_id
1 'polypeptide(L)'
;PGLPQSATGQTTLLTGVNAAAYMGRHINAFPRGRLRALLEEQNLLTLGARAGRRVTFLNMFRPDGLKLLLEGKRRPSATTAAALAAGVRLRTVEDLLAGQAVYHDVTCWTIHGQHYGVPLVTPEEAAARALDVARAHDFCLYEYFLTDIAGHGQDRDLATGVLKNLDEFLAAVVRGLDGERDTLVVASDHGNVEDLTCGTHTTNPVPVLAYGRRARETVEGVEDISQVAARLARAAGIPGVGESGEGEHG
;
A
#
# COMPACT_ATOMS: atom_id res chain seq x y z
N PRO A 1 -12.19 -18.45 6.39
CA PRO A 1 -12.25 -18.45 7.87
C PRO A 1 -10.90 -18.11 8.49
N GLY A 2 -10.92 -17.51 9.68
CA GLY A 2 -9.73 -17.06 10.42
C GLY A 2 -9.70 -15.55 10.58
N LEU A 3 -8.75 -15.07 11.38
CA LEU A 3 -8.48 -13.63 11.50
C LEU A 3 -8.01 -13.07 10.15
N PRO A 4 -8.30 -11.79 9.85
CA PRO A 4 -7.71 -11.07 8.73
C PRO A 4 -6.18 -11.24 8.67
N GLN A 5 -5.60 -11.27 7.47
CA GLN A 5 -4.16 -11.45 7.27
C GLN A 5 -3.66 -10.68 6.06
N SER A 6 -2.42 -10.20 6.13
CA SER A 6 -1.91 -9.19 5.20
C SER A 6 -1.88 -9.64 3.74
N ALA A 7 -1.42 -10.86 3.46
CA ALA A 7 -1.34 -11.31 2.05
C ALA A 7 -2.73 -11.35 1.40
N THR A 8 -3.77 -11.80 2.11
CA THR A 8 -5.15 -11.75 1.62
C THR A 8 -5.73 -10.34 1.64
N GLY A 9 -5.55 -9.56 2.70
CA GLY A 9 -6.13 -8.22 2.81
C GLY A 9 -5.58 -7.26 1.76
N GLN A 10 -4.26 -7.22 1.58
CA GLN A 10 -3.62 -6.43 0.52
C GLN A 10 -4.04 -6.90 -0.87
N THR A 11 -4.15 -8.22 -1.09
CA THR A 11 -4.65 -8.73 -2.38
C THR A 11 -6.09 -8.28 -2.63
N THR A 12 -6.95 -8.28 -1.60
CA THR A 12 -8.31 -7.76 -1.74
C THR A 12 -8.31 -6.27 -2.11
N LEU A 13 -7.52 -5.43 -1.41
CA LEU A 13 -7.42 -4.00 -1.71
C LEU A 13 -6.91 -3.71 -3.13
N LEU A 14 -6.00 -4.55 -3.64
CA LEU A 14 -5.37 -4.33 -4.94
C LEU A 14 -6.15 -4.92 -6.11
N THR A 15 -6.97 -5.94 -5.89
CA THR A 15 -7.67 -6.67 -6.96
C THR A 15 -9.18 -6.47 -6.95
N GLY A 16 -9.76 -6.06 -5.81
CA GLY A 16 -11.21 -6.01 -5.60
C GLY A 16 -11.86 -7.37 -5.39
N VAL A 17 -11.09 -8.47 -5.49
CA VAL A 17 -11.58 -9.80 -5.19
C VAL A 17 -11.41 -10.07 -3.70
N ASN A 18 -12.46 -10.53 -3.03
CA ASN A 18 -12.35 -11.03 -1.66
C ASN A 18 -11.40 -12.25 -1.62
N ALA A 19 -10.12 -11.99 -1.34
CA ALA A 19 -9.06 -12.98 -1.49
C ALA A 19 -9.16 -14.09 -0.44
N ALA A 20 -9.70 -13.79 0.74
CA ALA A 20 -9.93 -14.78 1.78
C ALA A 20 -11.04 -15.78 1.38
N ALA A 21 -12.12 -15.29 0.77
CA ALA A 21 -13.16 -16.14 0.19
C ALA A 21 -12.60 -16.95 -1.00
N TYR A 22 -11.87 -16.30 -1.91
CA TYR A 22 -11.23 -16.95 -3.07
C TYR A 22 -10.28 -18.10 -2.67
N MET A 23 -9.51 -17.91 -1.59
CA MET A 23 -8.59 -18.92 -1.06
C MET A 23 -9.25 -19.91 -0.08
N GLY A 24 -10.51 -19.68 0.29
CA GLY A 24 -11.22 -20.42 1.34
C GLY A 24 -10.63 -20.22 2.76
N ARG A 25 -9.69 -19.30 2.94
CA ARG A 25 -9.04 -18.94 4.22
C ARG A 25 -8.18 -17.68 4.06
N HIS A 26 -7.80 -17.09 5.19
CA HIS A 26 -6.76 -16.05 5.20
C HIS A 26 -5.36 -16.63 5.01
N ILE A 27 -4.47 -15.85 4.38
CA ILE A 27 -3.06 -16.19 4.15
C ILE A 27 -2.20 -15.07 4.73
N ASN A 28 -1.20 -15.44 5.53
CA ASN A 28 -0.30 -14.51 6.20
C ASN A 28 0.93 -14.16 5.35
N ALA A 29 1.55 -13.01 5.68
CA ALA A 29 2.83 -12.51 5.18
C ALA A 29 2.97 -12.31 3.65
N PHE A 30 2.96 -13.39 2.86
CA PHE A 30 3.29 -13.33 1.43
C PHE A 30 2.30 -14.12 0.56
N PRO A 31 1.85 -13.55 -0.57
CA PRO A 31 1.01 -14.29 -1.52
C PRO A 31 1.77 -15.46 -2.14
N ARG A 32 1.08 -16.59 -2.35
CA ARG A 32 1.65 -17.83 -2.91
C ARG A 32 0.63 -18.56 -3.78
N GLY A 33 1.11 -19.37 -4.72
CA GLY A 33 0.28 -20.25 -5.55
C GLY A 33 -0.87 -19.49 -6.19
N ARG A 34 -2.11 -19.96 -5.98
CA ARG A 34 -3.33 -19.32 -6.50
C ARG A 34 -3.50 -17.86 -6.09
N LEU A 35 -3.15 -17.48 -4.86
CA LEU A 35 -3.27 -16.10 -4.40
C LEU A 35 -2.30 -15.17 -5.16
N ARG A 36 -1.09 -15.67 -5.43
CA ARG A 36 -0.10 -14.93 -6.22
C ARG A 36 -0.55 -14.81 -7.68
N ALA A 37 -1.06 -15.89 -8.27
CA ALA A 37 -1.56 -15.88 -9.64
C ALA A 37 -2.71 -14.88 -9.82
N LEU A 38 -3.68 -14.85 -8.90
CA LEU A 38 -4.76 -13.86 -8.90
C LEU A 38 -4.21 -12.42 -8.94
N LEU A 39 -3.25 -12.13 -8.06
CA LEU A 39 -2.66 -10.81 -7.94
C LEU A 39 -1.81 -10.41 -9.16
N GLU A 40 -1.12 -11.36 -9.80
CA GLU A 40 -0.36 -11.11 -11.03
C GLU A 40 -1.26 -10.91 -12.25
N GLU A 41 -2.38 -11.62 -12.30
CA GLU A 41 -3.36 -11.55 -13.38
C GLU A 41 -4.08 -10.20 -13.40
N GLN A 42 -4.56 -9.77 -12.22
CA GLN A 42 -5.30 -8.52 -12.05
C GLN A 42 -4.92 -7.84 -10.75
N ASN A 43 -4.48 -6.59 -10.86
CA ASN A 43 -4.34 -5.66 -9.74
C ASN A 43 -4.35 -4.23 -10.30
N LEU A 44 -4.57 -3.23 -9.46
CA LEU A 44 -4.65 -1.82 -9.88
C LEU A 44 -3.46 -1.34 -10.70
N LEU A 45 -2.23 -1.73 -10.34
CA LEU A 45 -1.03 -1.34 -11.09
C LEU A 45 -1.01 -2.00 -12.46
N THR A 46 -1.26 -3.31 -12.55
CA THR A 46 -1.29 -4.06 -13.81
C THR A 46 -2.40 -3.56 -14.73
N LEU A 47 -3.59 -3.32 -14.21
CA LEU A 47 -4.74 -2.82 -14.98
C LEU A 47 -4.49 -1.40 -15.46
N GLY A 48 -3.94 -0.53 -14.61
CA GLY A 48 -3.54 0.82 -14.99
C GLY A 48 -2.49 0.83 -16.09
N ALA A 49 -1.42 0.04 -15.94
CA ALA A 49 -0.37 -0.09 -16.96
C ALA A 49 -0.93 -0.58 -18.30
N ARG A 50 -1.78 -1.62 -18.30
CA ARG A 50 -2.44 -2.15 -19.51
C ARG A 50 -3.35 -1.12 -20.18
N ALA A 51 -3.94 -0.21 -19.40
CA ALA A 51 -4.77 0.88 -19.89
C ALA A 51 -3.96 2.12 -20.34
N GLY A 52 -2.62 2.04 -20.36
CA GLY A 52 -1.75 3.15 -20.75
C GLY A 52 -1.63 4.24 -19.68
N ARG A 53 -2.05 3.99 -18.45
CA ARG A 53 -1.86 4.90 -17.31
C ARG A 53 -0.44 4.80 -16.78
N ARG A 54 0.11 5.92 -16.34
CA ARG A 54 1.39 5.96 -15.63
C ARG A 54 1.16 5.49 -14.20
N VAL A 55 1.65 4.30 -13.88
CA VAL A 55 1.54 3.71 -12.55
C VAL A 55 2.92 3.62 -11.89
N THR A 56 2.99 3.78 -10.57
CA THR A 56 4.26 3.65 -9.82
C THR A 56 4.04 3.05 -8.43
N PHE A 57 5.11 2.47 -7.89
CA PHE A 57 5.24 2.09 -6.50
C PHE A 57 6.31 2.97 -5.84
N LEU A 58 5.94 3.69 -4.78
CA LEU A 58 6.75 4.77 -4.21
C LEU A 58 7.86 4.26 -3.28
N ASN A 59 7.69 3.07 -2.70
CA ASN A 59 8.61 2.52 -1.72
C ASN A 59 10.01 2.30 -2.29
N MET A 60 11.02 2.82 -1.61
CA MET A 60 12.43 2.45 -1.82
C MET A 60 12.73 1.08 -1.20
N PHE A 61 13.56 0.30 -1.90
CA PHE A 61 14.08 -0.99 -1.44
C PHE A 61 15.57 -0.91 -1.12
N ARG A 62 15.97 -1.49 0.02
CA ARG A 62 17.40 -1.64 0.35
C ARG A 62 18.11 -2.47 -0.73
N PRO A 63 19.36 -2.14 -1.11
CA PRO A 63 20.06 -2.83 -2.20
C PRO A 63 20.19 -4.35 -2.00
N ASP A 64 20.50 -4.79 -0.78
CA ASP A 64 20.58 -6.21 -0.40
C ASP A 64 19.21 -6.90 -0.50
N GLY A 65 18.17 -6.28 0.04
CA GLY A 65 16.79 -6.77 -0.04
C GLY A 65 16.27 -6.85 -1.47
N LEU A 66 16.54 -5.82 -2.28
CA LEU A 66 16.17 -5.76 -3.69
C LEU A 66 16.90 -6.83 -4.51
N LYS A 67 18.20 -7.01 -4.28
CA LYS A 67 18.97 -8.06 -4.95
C LYS A 67 18.39 -9.44 -4.67
N LEU A 68 18.15 -9.79 -3.41
CA LEU A 68 17.58 -11.08 -3.04
C LEU A 68 16.17 -11.28 -3.63
N LEU A 69 15.39 -10.21 -3.71
CA LEU A 69 14.05 -10.22 -4.31
C LEU A 69 14.13 -10.55 -5.81
N LEU A 70 14.98 -9.83 -6.56
CA LEU A 70 15.13 -10.01 -8.00
C LEU A 70 15.77 -11.36 -8.36
N GLU A 71 16.63 -11.90 -7.50
CA GLU A 71 17.20 -13.25 -7.62
C GLU A 71 16.20 -14.36 -7.22
N GLY A 72 14.97 -14.02 -6.80
CA GLY A 72 13.96 -14.98 -6.36
C GLY A 72 14.25 -15.64 -5.00
N LYS A 73 15.27 -15.15 -4.29
CA LYS A 73 15.69 -15.65 -2.96
C LYS A 73 14.87 -15.05 -1.81
N ARG A 74 14.19 -13.94 -2.05
CA ARG A 74 13.25 -13.32 -1.11
C ARG A 74 11.87 -13.25 -1.72
N ARG A 75 10.86 -13.53 -0.89
CA ARG A 75 9.46 -13.44 -1.32
C ARG A 75 9.00 -11.97 -1.30
N PRO A 76 8.34 -11.50 -2.37
CA PRO A 76 7.67 -10.19 -2.40
C PRO A 76 6.41 -10.16 -1.52
N SER A 77 6.14 -9.00 -0.89
CA SER A 77 4.81 -8.64 -0.36
C SER A 77 3.78 -8.57 -1.48
N ALA A 78 2.48 -8.43 -1.17
CA ALA A 78 1.46 -8.32 -2.20
C ALA A 78 1.61 -7.04 -3.04
N THR A 79 1.92 -5.91 -2.40
CA THR A 79 2.21 -4.64 -3.10
C THR A 79 3.41 -4.76 -4.04
N THR A 80 4.50 -5.40 -3.57
CA THR A 80 5.70 -5.66 -4.39
C THR A 80 5.41 -6.63 -5.54
N ALA A 81 4.60 -7.67 -5.27
CA ALA A 81 4.15 -8.62 -6.28
C ALA A 81 3.36 -7.94 -7.41
N ALA A 82 2.43 -7.06 -7.04
CA ALA A 82 1.62 -6.28 -7.96
C ALA A 82 2.50 -5.33 -8.80
N ALA A 83 3.45 -4.64 -8.18
CA ALA A 83 4.38 -3.77 -8.89
C ALA A 83 5.22 -4.53 -9.93
N LEU A 84 5.79 -5.68 -9.54
CA LEU A 84 6.55 -6.53 -10.46
C LEU A 84 5.67 -7.05 -11.62
N ALA A 85 4.44 -7.47 -11.34
CA ALA A 85 3.49 -7.95 -12.35
C ALA A 85 3.09 -6.84 -13.35
N ALA A 86 3.03 -5.60 -12.89
CA ALA A 86 2.73 -4.42 -13.71
C ALA A 86 3.94 -3.91 -14.51
N GLY A 87 5.13 -4.53 -14.36
CA GLY A 87 6.37 -4.04 -14.96
C GLY A 87 6.88 -2.73 -14.34
N VAL A 88 6.41 -2.37 -13.14
CA VAL A 88 6.84 -1.17 -12.44
C VAL A 88 8.26 -1.37 -11.92
N ARG A 89 9.15 -0.42 -12.22
CA ARG A 89 10.50 -0.40 -11.69
C ARG A 89 10.47 -0.16 -10.17
N LEU A 90 11.13 -1.03 -9.42
CA LEU A 90 11.32 -0.86 -7.97
C LEU A 90 12.40 0.20 -7.70
N ARG A 91 12.16 1.04 -6.70
CA ARG A 91 13.01 2.21 -6.40
C ARG A 91 14.19 1.84 -5.50
N THR A 92 15.33 2.48 -5.75
CA THR A 92 16.60 2.20 -5.08
C THR A 92 16.99 3.33 -4.11
N VAL A 93 18.13 3.17 -3.43
CA VAL A 93 18.72 4.22 -2.59
C VAL A 93 19.03 5.47 -3.41
N GLU A 94 19.49 5.32 -4.65
CA GLU A 94 19.76 6.44 -5.56
C GLU A 94 18.49 7.23 -5.87
N ASP A 95 17.35 6.54 -6.08
CA ASP A 95 16.05 7.21 -6.24
C ASP A 95 15.65 7.97 -4.99
N LEU A 96 15.85 7.40 -3.80
CA LEU A 96 15.55 8.08 -2.54
C LEU A 96 16.39 9.35 -2.37
N LEU A 97 17.70 9.27 -2.65
CA LEU A 97 18.62 10.40 -2.57
C LEU A 97 18.29 11.49 -3.60
N ALA A 98 17.74 11.12 -4.75
CA ALA A 98 17.24 12.03 -5.78
C ALA A 98 15.83 12.59 -5.48
N GLY A 99 15.23 12.29 -4.33
CA GLY A 99 13.88 12.73 -3.98
C GLY A 99 12.77 12.03 -4.78
N GLN A 100 13.08 10.91 -5.42
CA GLN A 100 12.18 10.13 -6.27
C GLN A 100 11.63 8.89 -5.56
N ALA A 101 11.77 8.75 -4.25
CA ALA A 101 11.21 7.64 -3.48
C ALA A 101 10.90 8.08 -2.05
N VAL A 102 10.07 7.28 -1.37
CA VAL A 102 9.87 7.36 0.09
C VAL A 102 10.22 5.99 0.68
N TYR A 103 10.92 5.98 1.80
CA TYR A 103 11.24 4.73 2.48
C TYR A 103 10.08 4.28 3.36
N HIS A 104 9.92 2.97 3.63
CA HIS A 104 8.73 2.43 4.30
C HIS A 104 8.51 2.98 5.73
N ASP A 105 9.53 3.59 6.34
CA ASP A 105 9.47 4.20 7.67
C ASP A 105 9.29 5.73 7.61
N VAL A 106 9.01 6.28 6.42
CA VAL A 106 8.88 7.70 6.07
C VAL A 106 10.18 8.50 6.23
N THR A 107 10.79 8.50 7.41
CA THR A 107 11.85 9.42 7.82
C THR A 107 13.26 8.84 7.68
N CYS A 108 13.38 7.63 7.14
CA CYS A 108 14.62 6.89 6.96
C CYS A 108 15.35 6.52 8.26
N TRP A 109 14.68 6.60 9.40
CA TRP A 109 15.30 6.38 10.71
C TRP A 109 15.85 4.97 10.90
N THR A 110 15.24 3.95 10.28
CA THR A 110 15.69 2.54 10.39
C THR A 110 16.90 2.21 9.51
N ILE A 111 17.22 3.07 8.53
CA ILE A 111 18.34 2.88 7.59
C ILE A 111 19.44 3.94 7.77
N HIS A 112 19.14 5.03 8.46
CA HIS A 112 20.11 6.06 8.80
C HIS A 112 21.30 5.50 9.59
N GLY A 113 22.50 6.04 9.34
CA GLY A 113 23.74 5.59 9.96
C GLY A 113 24.28 4.24 9.45
N GLN A 114 23.55 3.55 8.56
CA GLN A 114 24.07 2.39 7.86
C GLN A 114 24.98 2.79 6.68
N HIS A 115 25.66 1.81 6.10
CA HIS A 115 26.62 2.00 5.00
C HIS A 115 26.02 2.55 3.68
N TYR A 116 24.70 2.78 3.63
CA TYR A 116 24.00 3.32 2.46
C TYR A 116 24.05 4.85 2.35
N GLY A 117 24.53 5.56 3.38
CA GLY A 117 24.65 7.03 3.34
C GLY A 117 23.32 7.77 3.26
N VAL A 118 22.23 7.15 3.73
CA VAL A 118 20.89 7.75 3.70
C VAL A 118 20.72 8.73 4.86
N PRO A 119 20.45 10.02 4.61
CA PRO A 119 20.17 10.99 5.65
C PRO A 119 18.77 10.75 6.26
N LEU A 120 18.58 11.21 7.50
CA LEU A 120 17.23 11.39 8.04
C LEU A 120 16.50 12.44 7.19
N VAL A 121 15.19 12.26 7.07
CA VAL A 121 14.30 13.25 6.45
C VAL A 121 13.12 13.50 7.37
N THR A 122 12.51 14.67 7.30
CA THR A 122 11.28 14.93 8.06
C THR A 122 10.06 14.32 7.37
N PRO A 123 8.94 14.09 8.09
CA PRO A 123 7.69 13.68 7.47
C PRO A 123 7.22 14.63 6.36
N GLU A 124 7.45 15.94 6.51
CA GLU A 124 7.14 16.96 5.49
C GLU A 124 8.00 16.81 4.23
N GLU A 125 9.30 16.57 4.38
CA GLU A 125 10.20 16.32 3.24
C GLU A 125 9.81 15.04 2.50
N ALA A 126 9.48 13.97 3.23
CA ALA A 126 8.99 12.73 2.65
C ALA A 126 7.65 12.94 1.93
N ALA A 127 6.74 13.73 2.50
CA ALA A 127 5.45 14.07 1.88
C ALA A 127 5.62 14.89 0.59
N ALA A 128 6.54 15.85 0.57
CA ALA A 128 6.87 16.62 -0.64
C ALA A 128 7.36 15.69 -1.76
N ARG A 129 8.29 14.77 -1.46
CA ARG A 129 8.77 13.75 -2.41
C ARG A 129 7.64 12.85 -2.91
N ALA A 130 6.75 12.41 -2.00
CA ALA A 130 5.60 11.58 -2.36
C ALA A 130 4.69 12.31 -3.36
N LEU A 131 4.37 13.58 -3.11
CA LEU A 131 3.54 14.41 -3.98
C LEU A 131 4.19 14.66 -5.34
N ASP A 132 5.49 14.96 -5.37
CA ASP A 132 6.22 15.17 -6.62
C ASP A 132 6.22 13.93 -7.51
N VAL A 133 6.48 12.76 -6.93
CA VAL A 133 6.38 11.48 -7.65
C VAL A 133 4.93 11.21 -8.06
N ALA A 134 3.97 11.38 -7.16
CA ALA A 134 2.56 11.10 -7.44
C ALA A 134 2.01 11.94 -8.61
N ARG A 135 2.37 13.22 -8.71
CA ARG A 135 1.92 14.13 -9.78
C ARG A 135 2.49 13.79 -11.16
N ALA A 136 3.61 13.07 -11.20
CA ALA A 136 4.17 12.54 -12.45
C ALA A 136 3.46 11.25 -12.93
N HIS A 137 2.47 10.76 -12.18
CA HIS A 137 1.77 9.50 -12.43
C HIS A 137 0.25 9.69 -12.33
N ASP A 138 -0.49 8.72 -12.86
CA ASP A 138 -1.96 8.71 -12.77
C ASP A 138 -2.43 7.84 -11.59
N PHE A 139 -1.58 6.91 -11.13
CA PHE A 139 -1.79 6.14 -9.91
C PHE A 139 -0.46 5.82 -9.22
N CYS A 140 -0.36 6.17 -7.94
CA CYS A 140 0.85 5.96 -7.13
C CYS A 140 0.49 5.16 -5.87
N LEU A 141 1.10 3.99 -5.71
CA LEU A 141 0.94 3.15 -4.53
C LEU A 141 2.11 3.37 -3.55
N TYR A 142 1.80 3.45 -2.25
CA TYR A 142 2.78 3.42 -1.17
C TYR A 142 2.30 2.45 -0.09
N GLU A 143 3.22 1.63 0.43
CA GLU A 143 2.97 0.68 1.50
C GLU A 143 3.64 1.14 2.80
N TYR A 144 2.89 1.09 3.90
CA TYR A 144 3.40 1.29 5.24
C TYR A 144 2.99 0.12 6.12
N PHE A 145 3.95 -0.58 6.73
CA PHE A 145 3.72 -1.82 7.49
C PHE A 145 4.31 -1.81 8.91
N LEU A 146 4.85 -0.67 9.37
CA LEU A 146 5.43 -0.59 10.72
C LEU A 146 4.39 -0.71 11.84
N THR A 147 3.13 -0.36 11.57
CA THR A 147 2.01 -0.57 12.50
C THR A 147 1.78 -2.05 12.78
N ASP A 148 1.92 -2.90 11.76
CA ASP A 148 1.81 -4.36 11.90
C ASP A 148 2.96 -4.94 12.74
N ILE A 149 4.19 -4.47 12.50
CA ILE A 149 5.35 -4.85 13.31
C ILE A 149 5.16 -4.46 14.78
N ALA A 150 4.68 -3.25 15.05
CA ALA A 150 4.40 -2.79 16.41
C ALA A 150 3.29 -3.60 17.08
N GLY A 151 2.21 -3.89 16.35
CA GLY A 151 1.10 -4.70 16.83
C GLY A 151 1.51 -6.13 17.19
N HIS A 152 2.22 -6.82 16.29
CA HIS A 152 2.76 -8.15 16.57
C HIS A 152 3.73 -8.18 17.76
N GLY A 153 4.53 -7.13 17.92
CA GLY A 153 5.44 -6.97 19.05
C GLY A 153 4.76 -6.56 20.36
N GLN A 154 3.47 -6.19 20.33
CA GLN A 154 2.76 -5.58 21.45
C GLN A 154 3.50 -4.36 22.02
N ASP A 155 4.26 -3.67 21.16
CA ASP A 155 5.19 -2.63 21.55
C ASP A 155 4.49 -1.27 21.48
N ARG A 156 4.06 -0.79 22.65
CA ARG A 156 3.32 0.48 22.79
C ARG A 156 4.18 1.70 22.43
N ASP A 157 5.48 1.66 22.71
CA ASP A 157 6.37 2.78 22.43
C ASP A 157 6.64 2.88 20.92
N LEU A 158 6.93 1.74 20.28
CA LEU A 158 7.04 1.66 18.83
C LEU A 158 5.72 2.06 18.17
N ALA A 159 4.59 1.51 18.61
CA ALA A 159 3.27 1.85 18.07
C ALA A 159 3.00 3.36 18.12
N THR A 160 3.27 4.01 19.26
CA THR A 160 3.09 5.45 19.43
C THR A 160 4.01 6.23 18.49
N GLY A 161 5.28 5.86 18.40
CA GLY A 161 6.25 6.53 17.52
C GLY A 161 5.90 6.40 16.04
N VAL A 162 5.56 5.19 15.58
CA VAL A 162 5.25 4.94 14.16
C VAL A 162 3.90 5.54 13.75
N LEU A 163 2.92 5.61 14.66
CA LEU A 163 1.64 6.28 14.40
C LEU A 163 1.81 7.79 14.33
N LYS A 164 2.57 8.40 15.25
CA LYS A 164 2.87 9.84 15.21
C LYS A 164 3.59 10.22 13.91
N ASN A 165 4.60 9.44 13.53
CA ASN A 165 5.36 9.66 12.30
C ASN A 165 4.49 9.52 11.04
N LEU A 166 3.58 8.51 11.02
CA LEU A 166 2.63 8.34 9.92
C LEU A 166 1.60 9.47 9.87
N ASP A 167 1.09 9.92 11.01
CA ASP A 167 0.14 11.03 11.12
C ASP A 167 0.74 12.35 10.59
N GLU A 168 1.95 12.69 11.02
CA GLU A 168 2.68 13.88 10.55
C GLU A 168 2.90 13.84 9.03
N PHE A 169 3.26 12.67 8.49
CA PHE A 169 3.41 12.46 7.05
C PHE A 169 2.09 12.63 6.30
N LEU A 170 1.03 11.94 6.72
CA LEU A 170 -0.28 12.02 6.07
C LEU A 170 -0.84 13.44 6.15
N ALA A 171 -0.69 14.13 7.28
CA ALA A 171 -1.10 15.51 7.44
C ALA A 171 -0.34 16.44 6.48
N ALA A 172 0.96 16.22 6.28
CA ALA A 172 1.75 16.96 5.31
C ALA A 172 1.34 16.66 3.86
N VAL A 173 1.05 15.40 3.52
CA VAL A 173 0.52 15.03 2.18
C VAL A 173 -0.81 15.73 1.94
N VAL A 174 -1.76 15.65 2.88
CA VAL A 174 -3.09 16.26 2.78
C VAL A 174 -2.99 17.78 2.58
N ARG A 175 -2.15 18.47 3.35
CA ARG A 175 -1.90 19.91 3.17
C ARG A 175 -1.32 20.27 1.80
N GLY A 176 -0.54 19.35 1.23
CA GLY A 176 0.11 19.55 -0.06
C GLY A 176 -0.71 19.12 -1.27
N LEU A 177 -1.89 18.51 -1.10
CA LEU A 177 -2.74 18.09 -2.22
C LEU A 177 -3.24 19.30 -3.03
N ASP A 178 -3.24 19.17 -4.35
CA ASP A 178 -4.02 20.04 -5.22
C ASP A 178 -5.48 19.57 -5.22
N GLY A 179 -6.39 20.33 -4.61
CA GLY A 179 -7.80 19.95 -4.44
C GLY A 179 -8.56 19.71 -5.75
N GLU A 180 -8.09 20.27 -6.87
CA GLU A 180 -8.74 20.13 -8.18
C GLU A 180 -8.18 18.97 -9.00
N ARG A 181 -7.03 18.41 -8.60
CA ARG A 181 -6.33 17.37 -9.37
C ARG A 181 -6.09 16.09 -8.59
N ASP A 182 -5.63 16.22 -7.35
CA ASP A 182 -5.04 15.14 -6.59
C ASP A 182 -6.13 14.45 -5.72
N THR A 183 -6.00 13.15 -5.50
CA THR A 183 -6.83 12.39 -4.55
C THR A 183 -5.93 11.44 -3.78
N LEU A 184 -5.94 11.56 -2.45
CA LEU A 184 -5.27 10.64 -1.54
C LEU A 184 -6.31 9.67 -0.99
N VAL A 185 -5.95 8.39 -0.91
CA VAL A 185 -6.73 7.36 -0.23
C VAL A 185 -5.83 6.60 0.71
N VAL A 186 -6.26 6.44 1.95
CA VAL A 186 -5.56 5.68 2.99
C VAL A 186 -6.47 4.52 3.40
N ALA A 187 -6.01 3.30 3.20
CA ALA A 187 -6.74 2.09 3.54
C ALA A 187 -5.84 1.13 4.33
N SER A 188 -6.40 0.46 5.33
CA SER A 188 -5.74 -0.67 6.01
C SER A 188 -6.35 -1.99 5.54
N ASP A 189 -5.52 -3.02 5.45
CA ASP A 189 -5.91 -4.36 5.01
C ASP A 189 -6.39 -5.26 6.16
N HIS A 190 -6.05 -4.90 7.41
CA HIS A 190 -6.55 -5.51 8.63
C HIS A 190 -6.31 -4.61 9.87
N GLY A 191 -6.90 -5.00 11.01
CA GLY A 191 -6.56 -4.46 12.33
C GLY A 191 -5.40 -5.22 12.98
N ASN A 192 -4.67 -4.56 13.86
CA ASN A 192 -3.60 -5.11 14.70
C ASN A 192 -3.23 -4.08 15.79
N VAL A 193 -2.67 -2.93 15.40
CA VAL A 193 -2.04 -1.95 16.29
C VAL A 193 -3.01 -1.26 17.26
N GLU A 194 -4.31 -1.28 16.98
CA GLU A 194 -5.33 -0.68 17.84
C GLU A 194 -5.58 -1.49 19.12
N ASP A 195 -5.19 -2.77 19.17
CA ASP A 195 -5.27 -3.63 20.34
C ASP A 195 -3.94 -4.34 20.62
N LEU A 196 -3.09 -3.69 21.42
CA LEU A 196 -1.79 -4.25 21.82
C LEU A 196 -1.88 -5.26 22.97
N THR A 197 -3.08 -5.65 23.42
CA THR A 197 -3.23 -6.69 24.44
C THR A 197 -2.97 -8.11 23.89
N CYS A 198 -2.99 -8.27 22.57
CA CYS A 198 -2.60 -9.48 21.87
C CYS A 198 -1.63 -9.16 20.72
N GLY A 199 -0.73 -10.09 20.39
CA GLY A 199 0.20 -9.95 19.25
C GLY A 199 -0.37 -10.48 17.92
N THR A 200 -1.69 -10.67 17.83
CA THR A 200 -2.38 -11.20 16.65
C THR A 200 -3.20 -10.12 15.98
N HIS A 201 -3.51 -10.29 14.69
CA HIS A 201 -4.48 -9.41 14.02
C HIS A 201 -5.86 -9.50 14.69
N THR A 202 -6.66 -8.45 14.51
CA THR A 202 -8.00 -8.36 15.08
C THR A 202 -9.07 -8.44 13.98
N THR A 203 -10.33 -8.52 14.40
CA THR A 203 -11.50 -8.34 13.52
C THR A 203 -12.07 -6.92 13.59
N ASN A 204 -11.31 -5.96 14.13
CA ASN A 204 -11.78 -4.58 14.21
C ASN A 204 -11.93 -3.99 12.81
N PRO A 205 -12.93 -3.11 12.60
CA PRO A 205 -13.06 -2.37 11.35
C PRO A 205 -11.79 -1.57 11.04
N VAL A 206 -11.45 -1.49 9.76
CA VAL A 206 -10.30 -0.73 9.25
C VAL A 206 -10.76 0.55 8.58
N PRO A 207 -9.97 1.64 8.66
CA PRO A 207 -10.33 2.88 8.01
C PRO A 207 -10.10 2.80 6.50
N VAL A 208 -11.02 3.43 5.74
CA VAL A 208 -10.79 3.89 4.37
C VAL A 208 -11.06 5.39 4.36
N LEU A 209 -10.00 6.18 4.31
CA LEU A 209 -10.06 7.64 4.33
C LEU A 209 -9.70 8.18 2.95
N ALA A 210 -10.32 9.28 2.53
CA ALA A 210 -9.93 9.95 1.31
C ALA A 210 -9.94 11.48 1.44
N TYR A 211 -9.05 12.12 0.70
CA TYR A 211 -8.83 13.57 0.67
C TYR A 211 -8.60 14.05 -0.77
N GLY A 212 -8.97 15.30 -1.06
CA GLY A 212 -8.82 15.91 -2.39
C GLY A 212 -10.02 15.70 -3.32
N ARG A 213 -9.78 15.85 -4.64
CA ARG A 213 -10.80 16.06 -5.68
C ARG A 213 -11.94 15.03 -5.66
N ARG A 214 -11.62 13.74 -5.55
CA ARG A 214 -12.58 12.64 -5.63
C ARG A 214 -12.78 11.93 -4.30
N ALA A 215 -12.49 12.60 -3.18
CA ALA A 215 -12.53 12.02 -1.84
C ALA A 215 -13.87 11.35 -1.55
N ARG A 216 -14.98 12.11 -1.63
CA ARG A 216 -16.33 11.61 -1.34
C ARG A 216 -16.70 10.41 -2.21
N GLU A 217 -16.53 10.53 -3.53
CA GLU A 217 -16.82 9.45 -4.48
C GLU A 217 -16.05 8.16 -4.16
N THR A 218 -14.86 8.28 -3.58
CA THR A 218 -13.99 7.13 -3.32
C THR A 218 -14.38 6.36 -2.06
N VAL A 219 -15.02 7.01 -1.07
CA VAL A 219 -15.33 6.40 0.24
C VAL A 219 -16.82 6.28 0.55
N GLU A 220 -17.68 7.03 -0.13
CA GLU A 220 -19.13 6.97 0.11
C GLU A 220 -19.67 5.56 -0.17
N GLY A 221 -20.31 4.98 0.83
CA GLY A 221 -20.88 3.62 0.76
C GLY A 221 -19.86 2.48 0.75
N VAL A 222 -18.60 2.73 1.11
CA VAL A 222 -17.61 1.64 1.29
C VAL A 222 -17.88 0.95 2.63
N GLU A 223 -18.23 -0.33 2.56
CA GLU A 223 -18.51 -1.21 3.70
C GLU A 223 -17.50 -2.35 3.81
N ASP A 224 -16.81 -2.70 2.71
CA ASP A 224 -15.82 -3.77 2.66
C ASP A 224 -14.59 -3.38 1.82
N ILE A 225 -13.41 -3.85 2.21
CA ILE A 225 -12.14 -3.53 1.54
C ILE A 225 -12.08 -4.03 0.07
N SER A 226 -12.91 -5.00 -0.32
CA SER A 226 -13.04 -5.45 -1.71
C SER A 226 -13.62 -4.37 -2.64
N GLN A 227 -14.36 -3.40 -2.10
CA GLN A 227 -14.91 -2.30 -2.89
C GLN A 227 -13.86 -1.22 -3.20
N VAL A 228 -12.78 -1.15 -2.41
CA VAL A 228 -11.75 -0.09 -2.52
C VAL A 228 -11.08 -0.10 -3.89
N ALA A 229 -10.78 -1.27 -4.45
CA ALA A 229 -10.11 -1.35 -5.74
C ALA A 229 -10.94 -0.71 -6.86
N ALA A 230 -12.24 -1.01 -6.94
CA ALA A 230 -13.11 -0.45 -7.96
C ALA A 230 -13.25 1.07 -7.82
N ARG A 231 -13.34 1.57 -6.57
CA ARG A 231 -13.37 3.02 -6.26
C ARG A 231 -12.08 3.72 -6.71
N LEU A 232 -10.91 3.13 -6.40
CA LEU A 232 -9.61 3.63 -6.83
C LEU A 232 -9.45 3.60 -8.35
N ALA A 233 -9.87 2.52 -9.00
CA ALA A 233 -9.81 2.37 -10.44
C ALA A 233 -10.65 3.45 -11.14
N ARG A 234 -11.89 3.67 -10.67
CA ARG A 234 -12.75 4.76 -11.17
C ARG A 234 -12.11 6.12 -10.95
N ALA A 235 -11.53 6.37 -9.77
CA ALA A 235 -10.86 7.61 -9.41
C ALA A 235 -9.67 7.92 -10.36
N ALA A 236 -8.86 6.90 -10.67
CA ALA A 236 -7.67 7.00 -11.53
C ALA A 236 -7.94 6.78 -13.03
N GLY A 237 -9.20 6.54 -13.44
CA GLY A 237 -9.56 6.26 -14.82
C GLY A 237 -8.95 4.96 -15.36
N ILE A 238 -8.83 3.95 -14.50
CA ILE A 238 -8.37 2.60 -14.79
C ILE A 238 -9.60 1.71 -15.05
N PRO A 239 -9.75 1.10 -16.24
CA PRO A 239 -10.87 0.20 -16.54
C PRO A 239 -10.68 -1.20 -15.94
N GLY A 240 -11.78 -1.97 -15.88
CA GLY A 240 -11.71 -3.42 -15.66
C GLY A 240 -11.65 -3.89 -14.19
N VAL A 241 -11.90 -3.01 -13.22
CA VAL A 241 -12.14 -3.43 -11.82
C VAL A 241 -13.62 -3.30 -11.52
N GLY A 242 -14.33 -4.43 -11.46
CA GLY A 242 -15.74 -4.47 -11.03
C GLY A 242 -15.88 -4.39 -9.52
N GLU A 243 -16.99 -3.85 -9.02
CA GLU A 243 -17.34 -4.00 -7.61
C GLU A 243 -17.77 -5.46 -7.38
N SER A 244 -17.18 -6.14 -6.39
CA SER A 244 -17.60 -7.49 -6.01
C SER A 244 -19.03 -7.43 -5.47
N GLY A 245 -19.99 -7.69 -6.38
CA GLY A 245 -21.42 -7.50 -6.17
C GLY A 245 -22.21 -7.37 -7.48
N GLU A 246 -21.56 -7.02 -8.60
CA GLU A 246 -22.20 -6.94 -9.93
C GLU A 246 -21.86 -8.15 -10.84
N GLY A 247 -21.60 -9.32 -10.25
CA GLY A 247 -21.38 -10.58 -10.97
C GLY A 247 -22.68 -11.35 -11.19
N GLU A 248 -23.27 -11.15 -12.36
CA GLU A 248 -24.04 -12.11 -13.17
C GLU A 248 -24.63 -13.34 -12.44
N HIS A 249 -25.89 -13.21 -12.01
CA HIS A 249 -26.85 -14.30 -12.20
C HIS A 249 -27.37 -14.20 -13.65
N GLY A 250 -26.63 -14.81 -14.58
CA GLY A 250 -27.02 -15.06 -15.97
C GLY A 250 -26.88 -16.53 -16.29
#